data_AF-W7EBU3-F1
#
_entry.id   AF-W7EBU3-F1
#
_cell.length_a   1.000
_cell.length_b   1.000
_cell.length_c   1.000
_cell.angle_alpha   90.00
_cell.angle_beta   90.00
_cell.angle_gamma   90.00
#
_symmetry.space_group_name_H-M   'P 1'
#
loop_
_entity.id
_entity.type
_entity.pdbx_description
1 polymer ?
#
loop_
_entity_poly.entity_id
_entity_poly.type
_entity_poly.pdbx_seq_one_letter_code
_entity_poly.pdbx_strand_id
1 'polypeptide(L)'
;MVRGSSLLTALLAASAHAWMPEHRELGAFNRTSNYLSKRAQSLPNWKVRGVNLGGWLLSEPWMMNDEWKTMGCGNTCSEFDCVSALGQSKADTAFNDHYARWITPSMIQDMYNAGLNTIRIPIGYWSLRSIVDSSEKFPKMDLQYLDAIVEKAANLGMFVVMDLHGAPGAQKTLDAFTGQCLPVSNLPGFFTQYNYDRATKWLDWMTRRIHTKPAYKSSIGIIGVVNEPQTSRDQGGMPKQEVDTLTQVYYPQALKAVRAAEQALNIPETERLHVQFMDTLWGAGNPKSHLPANATRIVYDDHNYIGGAVIAKNPDAKQADYMYYTCFEDDRLSDGDTPKMVQEWSLTVKNEYSAEFDWKLTQNEAFYKQWFVAQQRLYERTNGWIFWSWRTQLNDPRWDYSYLVWKKWVPTTAAGLDASAKQDVCAEYFGNEGMIAKTKRMTLRKGRSTIPL
;
A
#
# COMPACT_ATOMS: atom_id res chain seq x y z
N MET A 1 -6.03 60.37 -52.52
CA MET A 1 -5.29 59.10 -52.65
C MET A 1 -5.55 58.27 -51.41
N VAL A 2 -6.27 57.17 -51.58
CA VAL A 2 -6.63 56.21 -50.53
C VAL A 2 -5.38 55.41 -50.16
N ARG A 3 -5.03 55.38 -48.86
CA ARG A 3 -4.16 54.34 -48.28
C ARG A 3 -4.79 53.90 -46.98
N GLY A 4 -5.41 52.73 -47.04
CA GLY A 4 -5.94 52.03 -45.87
C GLY A 4 -4.79 51.49 -45.02
N SER A 5 -4.88 51.71 -43.71
CA SER A 5 -4.05 51.06 -42.71
C SER A 5 -4.66 49.70 -42.40
N SER A 6 -3.90 48.64 -42.64
CA SER A 6 -4.15 47.28 -42.16
C SER A 6 -2.85 46.78 -41.57
N LEU A 7 -2.87 46.25 -40.34
CA LEU A 7 -1.88 45.42 -39.63
C LEU A 7 -1.97 45.78 -38.13
N LEU A 8 -2.06 44.88 -37.16
CA LEU A 8 -2.36 43.46 -37.11
C LEU A 8 -2.57 43.17 -35.61
N THR A 9 -3.72 42.64 -35.21
CA THR A 9 -3.95 42.23 -33.82
C THR A 9 -3.30 40.86 -33.62
N ALA A 10 -2.21 40.79 -32.87
CA ALA A 10 -1.57 39.53 -32.51
C ALA A 10 -2.40 38.82 -31.41
N LEU A 11 -3.18 37.82 -31.81
CA LEU A 11 -3.78 36.83 -30.91
C LEU A 11 -2.69 35.80 -30.55
N LEU A 12 -2.20 35.86 -29.32
CA LEU A 12 -1.41 34.80 -28.70
C LEU A 12 -2.34 33.61 -28.39
N ALA A 13 -2.41 32.65 -29.31
CA ALA A 13 -2.97 31.34 -29.04
C ALA A 13 -1.97 30.53 -28.21
N ALA A 14 -2.21 30.41 -26.90
CA ALA A 14 -1.53 29.44 -26.07
C ALA A 14 -1.98 28.03 -26.48
N SER A 15 -1.11 27.29 -27.15
CA SER A 15 -1.32 25.88 -27.46
C SER A 15 -1.27 25.06 -26.16
N ALA A 16 -2.43 24.80 -25.57
CA ALA A 16 -2.60 23.72 -24.63
C ALA A 16 -2.28 22.41 -25.36
N HIS A 17 -1.15 21.79 -25.02
CA HIS A 17 -0.81 20.45 -25.49
C HIS A 17 -1.69 19.46 -24.75
N ALA A 18 -2.93 19.30 -25.22
CA ALA A 18 -3.79 18.20 -24.83
C ALA A 18 -3.13 16.91 -25.33
N TRP A 19 -2.63 16.12 -24.39
CA TRP A 19 -2.05 14.81 -24.63
C TRP A 19 -3.17 13.89 -25.11
N MET A 20 -3.27 13.68 -26.42
CA MET A 20 -4.19 12.72 -27.02
C MET A 20 -3.50 11.35 -27.02
N PRO A 21 -4.07 10.30 -26.39
CA PRO A 21 -3.50 8.96 -26.45
C PRO A 21 -3.52 8.47 -27.90
N GLU A 22 -2.35 8.12 -28.44
CA GLU A 22 -2.26 7.45 -29.74
C GLU A 22 -2.98 6.10 -29.69
N HIS A 23 -3.67 5.77 -30.79
CA HIS A 23 -4.57 4.63 -31.01
C HIS A 23 -3.95 3.21 -30.88
N ARG A 24 -2.87 3.01 -30.12
CA ARG A 24 -2.19 1.71 -29.92
C ARG A 24 -2.26 1.12 -28.52
N GLU A 25 -2.94 1.78 -27.58
CA GLU A 25 -3.24 1.24 -26.25
C GLU A 25 -4.27 0.08 -26.31
N LEU A 26 -5.05 -0.05 -27.39
CA LEU A 26 -6.19 -0.97 -27.48
C LEU A 26 -5.86 -2.48 -27.28
N GLY A 27 -4.62 -2.91 -27.48
CA GLY A 27 -4.21 -4.31 -27.26
C GLY A 27 -4.02 -4.71 -25.78
N ALA A 28 -3.55 -3.76 -24.94
CA ALA A 28 -3.47 -3.95 -23.48
C ALA A 28 -4.81 -3.63 -22.78
N PHE A 29 -5.69 -2.95 -23.53
CA PHE A 29 -6.95 -2.36 -23.07
C PHE A 29 -8.19 -2.88 -23.80
N ASN A 30 -8.23 -4.16 -24.17
CA ASN A 30 -9.50 -4.89 -24.30
C ASN A 30 -10.16 -5.10 -22.91
N ARG A 31 -10.13 -4.06 -22.07
CA ARG A 31 -10.68 -3.91 -20.73
C ARG A 31 -11.95 -3.05 -20.75
N THR A 32 -12.51 -2.79 -21.93
CA THR A 32 -13.72 -1.99 -22.10
C THR A 32 -14.99 -2.82 -21.89
N SER A 33 -15.71 -2.43 -20.84
CA SER A 33 -17.16 -2.16 -20.84
C SER A 33 -18.17 -3.32 -20.88
N ASN A 34 -17.82 -4.55 -21.25
CA ASN A 34 -18.90 -5.51 -21.53
C ASN A 34 -19.49 -6.27 -20.36
N TYR A 35 -18.87 -6.28 -19.17
CA TYR A 35 -19.55 -6.76 -17.97
C TYR A 35 -18.96 -6.06 -16.75
N LEU A 36 -19.71 -5.14 -16.12
CA LEU A 36 -19.69 -5.02 -14.66
C LEU A 36 -20.02 -6.43 -14.14
N SER A 37 -18.98 -7.25 -13.99
CA SER A 37 -19.16 -8.68 -13.84
C SER A 37 -19.93 -8.92 -12.54
N LYS A 38 -20.88 -9.85 -12.57
CA LYS A 38 -21.73 -10.18 -11.43
C LYS A 38 -20.95 -10.88 -10.30
N ARG A 39 -19.62 -10.74 -10.21
CA ARG A 39 -18.72 -11.64 -9.47
C ARG A 39 -17.56 -10.84 -8.85
N ALA A 40 -17.15 -11.17 -7.62
CA ALA A 40 -15.92 -10.63 -7.03
C ALA A 40 -14.70 -11.05 -7.85
N GLN A 41 -13.75 -10.14 -8.07
CA GLN A 41 -12.60 -10.45 -8.93
C GLN A 41 -11.73 -11.54 -8.31
N SER A 42 -11.45 -12.61 -9.07
CA SER A 42 -10.39 -13.55 -8.72
C SER A 42 -9.04 -12.84 -8.70
N LEU A 43 -8.03 -13.42 -8.04
CA LEU A 43 -6.66 -12.94 -8.21
C LEU A 43 -6.32 -12.80 -9.70
N PRO A 44 -5.77 -11.65 -10.12
CA PRO A 44 -5.40 -11.45 -11.50
C PRO A 44 -4.37 -12.47 -12.01
N ASN A 45 -4.47 -12.83 -13.28
CA ASN A 45 -3.42 -13.59 -13.98
C ASN A 45 -2.28 -12.69 -14.51
N TRP A 46 -2.42 -11.37 -14.33
CA TRP A 46 -1.42 -10.34 -14.60
C TRP A 46 -0.78 -9.85 -13.29
N LYS A 47 0.35 -9.12 -13.39
CA LYS A 47 1.05 -8.58 -12.21
C LYS A 47 0.33 -7.37 -11.64
N VAL A 48 0.04 -7.43 -10.34
CA VAL A 48 -0.47 -6.29 -9.58
C VAL A 48 0.57 -5.18 -9.60
N ARG A 49 0.15 -3.98 -10.00
CA ARG A 49 0.96 -2.77 -10.04
C ARG A 49 0.08 -1.61 -9.58
N GLY A 50 0.22 -1.24 -8.33
CA GLY A 50 -0.69 -0.31 -7.69
C GLY A 50 -0.04 0.68 -6.75
N VAL A 51 -0.90 1.48 -6.14
CA VAL A 51 -0.55 2.44 -5.09
C VAL A 51 -1.53 2.34 -3.93
N ASN A 52 -1.05 2.62 -2.73
CA ASN A 52 -1.88 2.78 -1.54
C ASN A 52 -2.54 4.16 -1.54
N LEU A 53 -3.75 4.23 -0.99
CA LEU A 53 -4.46 5.48 -0.72
C LEU A 53 -4.22 5.94 0.73
N GLY A 54 -2.95 6.05 1.12
CA GLY A 54 -2.53 6.40 2.48
C GLY A 54 -2.94 7.82 2.88
N GLY A 55 -3.18 8.02 4.18
CA GLY A 55 -3.60 9.30 4.74
C GLY A 55 -5.01 9.75 4.33
N TRP A 56 -5.88 8.83 3.89
CA TRP A 56 -7.25 9.14 3.40
C TRP A 56 -8.35 8.73 4.39
N LEU A 57 -8.88 7.50 4.30
CA LEU A 57 -9.89 6.97 5.23
C LEU A 57 -9.28 6.50 6.55
N LEU A 58 -7.96 6.60 6.63
CA LEU A 58 -7.16 6.50 7.82
C LEU A 58 -6.00 7.48 7.69
N SER A 59 -5.90 8.41 8.65
CA SER A 59 -5.00 9.54 8.62
C SER A 59 -3.64 9.23 9.25
N GLU A 60 -2.58 9.67 8.60
CA GLU A 60 -1.20 9.58 9.11
C GLU A 60 -0.54 10.96 9.03
N PRO A 61 -0.48 11.73 10.15
CA PRO A 61 -0.15 13.15 10.11
C PRO A 61 1.20 13.48 9.47
N TRP A 62 2.18 12.56 9.55
CA TRP A 62 3.49 12.73 8.92
C TRP A 62 3.40 12.88 7.39
N MET A 63 2.41 12.26 6.74
CA MET A 63 2.20 12.33 5.28
C MET A 63 1.44 13.58 4.84
N MET A 64 0.67 14.18 5.75
CA MET A 64 -0.40 15.12 5.43
C MET A 64 -0.41 16.34 6.37
N ASN A 65 0.77 16.87 6.72
CA ASN A 65 0.94 17.91 7.76
C ASN A 65 0.06 19.16 7.55
N ASP A 66 0.03 19.71 6.34
CA ASP A 66 -0.76 20.92 6.07
C ASP A 66 -2.27 20.62 6.07
N GLU A 67 -2.63 19.43 5.61
CA GLU A 67 -4.00 18.95 5.66
C GLU A 67 -4.48 18.73 7.10
N TRP A 68 -3.63 18.10 7.92
CA TRP A 68 -3.88 17.84 9.33
C TRP A 68 -4.08 19.12 10.14
N LYS A 69 -3.29 20.16 9.83
CA LYS A 69 -3.49 21.51 10.37
C LYS A 69 -4.81 22.12 9.90
N THR A 70 -5.14 21.97 8.62
CA THR A 70 -6.39 22.49 8.04
C THR A 70 -7.63 21.85 8.68
N MET A 71 -7.55 20.57 9.02
CA MET A 71 -8.60 19.86 9.77
C MET A 71 -8.74 20.33 11.22
N GLY A 72 -7.79 21.13 11.72
CA GLY A 72 -7.76 21.61 13.11
C GLY A 72 -7.13 20.63 14.10
N CYS A 73 -6.54 19.54 13.64
CA CYS A 73 -5.94 18.51 14.50
C CYS A 73 -4.62 18.97 15.15
N GLY A 74 -3.94 19.97 14.58
CA GLY A 74 -2.72 20.54 15.16
C GLY A 74 -1.61 19.49 15.30
N ASN A 75 -1.13 19.27 16.52
CA ASN A 75 -0.03 18.34 16.82
C ASN A 75 -0.52 16.99 17.38
N THR A 76 -1.82 16.68 17.29
CA THR A 76 -2.33 15.38 17.74
C THR A 76 -1.76 14.25 16.90
N CYS A 77 -1.46 13.11 17.53
CA CYS A 77 -0.73 12.02 16.89
C CYS A 77 -1.60 11.20 15.92
N SER A 78 -2.88 11.01 16.24
CA SER A 78 -3.78 10.13 15.50
C SER A 78 -5.20 10.70 15.36
N GLU A 79 -6.07 10.01 14.61
CA GLU A 79 -7.49 10.38 14.50
C GLU A 79 -8.18 10.42 15.85
N PHE A 80 -7.87 9.46 16.72
CA PHE A 80 -8.43 9.42 18.06
C PHE A 80 -8.10 10.66 18.87
N ASP A 81 -6.83 11.05 18.84
CA ASP A 81 -6.34 12.22 19.55
C ASP A 81 -6.95 13.50 18.97
N CYS A 82 -7.09 13.58 17.65
CA CYS A 82 -7.72 14.72 16.99
C CYS A 82 -9.19 14.87 17.37
N VAL A 83 -9.97 13.80 17.31
CA VAL A 83 -11.40 13.83 17.71
C VAL A 83 -11.55 14.18 19.18
N SER A 84 -10.66 13.66 20.02
CA SER A 84 -10.62 13.98 21.46
C SER A 84 -10.35 15.46 21.71
N ALA A 85 -9.46 16.08 20.94
CA ALA A 85 -9.11 17.49 21.08
C ALA A 85 -10.16 18.45 20.47
N LEU A 86 -10.69 18.13 19.28
CA LEU A 86 -11.65 18.98 18.56
C LEU A 86 -13.08 18.90 19.11
N GLY A 87 -13.44 17.74 19.65
CA GLY A 87 -14.82 17.36 19.94
C GLY A 87 -15.54 16.79 18.72
N GLN A 88 -16.49 15.89 18.98
CA GLN A 88 -17.10 15.01 17.97
C GLN A 88 -17.67 15.74 16.75
N SER A 89 -18.52 16.75 16.94
CA SER A 89 -19.22 17.39 15.80
C SER A 89 -18.27 18.13 14.86
N LYS A 90 -17.23 18.79 15.39
CA LYS A 90 -16.24 19.50 14.58
C LYS A 90 -15.34 18.50 13.86
N ALA A 91 -14.91 17.45 14.56
CA ALA A 91 -14.13 16.38 13.96
C ALA A 91 -14.91 15.67 12.84
N ASP A 92 -16.17 15.30 13.06
CA ASP A 92 -17.01 14.67 12.03
C ASP A 92 -17.07 15.53 10.75
N THR A 93 -17.19 16.84 10.88
CA THR A 93 -17.16 17.75 9.71
C THR A 93 -15.78 17.77 9.05
N ALA A 94 -14.72 18.01 9.82
CA ALA A 94 -13.35 18.14 9.32
C ALA A 94 -12.85 16.86 8.61
N PHE A 95 -13.15 15.69 9.17
CA PHE A 95 -12.79 14.41 8.57
C PHE A 95 -13.57 14.12 7.30
N ASN A 96 -14.87 14.44 7.23
CA ASN A 96 -15.64 14.26 6.00
C ASN A 96 -15.21 15.23 4.89
N ASP A 97 -14.85 16.47 5.23
CA ASP A 97 -14.26 17.41 4.28
C ASP A 97 -12.91 16.90 3.75
N HIS A 98 -12.09 16.31 4.62
CA HIS A 98 -10.84 15.65 4.25
C HIS A 98 -11.09 14.47 3.29
N TYR A 99 -12.00 13.55 3.64
CA TYR A 99 -12.35 12.40 2.81
C TYR A 99 -12.82 12.81 1.41
N ALA A 100 -13.47 13.96 1.28
CA ALA A 100 -13.93 14.51 0.00
C ALA A 100 -12.80 15.01 -0.92
N ARG A 101 -11.65 15.45 -0.36
CA ARG A 101 -10.65 16.24 -1.10
C ARG A 101 -9.24 15.67 -1.11
N TRP A 102 -8.90 14.77 -0.18
CA TRP A 102 -7.55 14.20 -0.13
C TRP A 102 -7.29 13.21 -1.27
N ILE A 103 -8.22 12.26 -1.46
CA ILE A 103 -8.27 11.37 -2.62
C ILE A 103 -9.59 11.58 -3.34
N THR A 104 -9.53 11.80 -4.65
CA THR A 104 -10.71 12.10 -5.48
C THR A 104 -10.82 11.14 -6.66
N PRO A 105 -12.01 11.00 -7.28
CA PRO A 105 -12.16 10.21 -8.51
C PRO A 105 -11.23 10.64 -9.65
N SER A 106 -10.85 11.92 -9.72
CA SER A 106 -9.87 12.40 -10.70
C SER A 106 -8.49 11.78 -10.48
N MET A 107 -8.06 11.63 -9.22
CA MET A 107 -6.76 11.01 -8.93
C MET A 107 -6.74 9.52 -9.28
N ILE A 108 -7.87 8.81 -9.18
CA ILE A 108 -7.97 7.42 -9.65
C ILE A 108 -7.79 7.35 -11.18
N GLN A 109 -8.29 8.36 -11.92
CA GLN A 109 -7.99 8.49 -13.34
C GLN A 109 -6.50 8.70 -13.59
N ASP A 110 -5.84 9.54 -12.80
CA ASP A 110 -4.41 9.81 -12.94
C ASP A 110 -3.56 8.56 -12.66
N MET A 111 -3.93 7.76 -11.64
CA MET A 111 -3.29 6.46 -11.35
C MET A 111 -3.42 5.51 -12.55
N TYR A 112 -4.62 5.40 -13.11
CA TYR A 112 -4.87 4.59 -14.31
C TYR A 112 -4.05 5.08 -15.51
N ASN A 113 -4.02 6.39 -15.74
CA ASN A 113 -3.25 7.00 -16.83
C ASN A 113 -1.74 6.79 -16.67
N ALA A 114 -1.25 6.68 -15.42
CA ALA A 114 0.14 6.32 -15.13
C ALA A 114 0.46 4.84 -15.40
N GLY A 115 -0.52 4.04 -15.83
CA GLY A 115 -0.36 2.62 -16.15
C GLY A 115 -0.64 1.66 -14.99
N LEU A 116 -1.10 2.18 -13.84
CA LEU A 116 -1.43 1.36 -12.68
C LEU A 116 -2.75 0.62 -12.88
N ASN A 117 -2.84 -0.58 -12.32
CA ASN A 117 -4.00 -1.47 -12.46
C ASN A 117 -4.69 -1.78 -11.13
N THR A 118 -4.10 -1.37 -10.00
CA THR A 118 -4.59 -1.70 -8.66
C THR A 118 -4.52 -0.49 -7.72
N ILE A 119 -5.49 -0.39 -6.80
CA ILE A 119 -5.42 0.48 -5.62
C ILE A 119 -5.63 -0.34 -4.34
N ARG A 120 -4.93 0.02 -3.26
CA ARG A 120 -5.18 -0.49 -1.90
C ARG A 120 -5.77 0.62 -1.05
N ILE A 121 -6.87 0.31 -0.35
CA ILE A 121 -7.65 1.27 0.45
C ILE A 121 -7.51 0.92 1.94
N PRO A 122 -6.61 1.62 2.67
CA PRO A 122 -6.58 1.61 4.12
C PRO A 122 -7.88 2.18 4.70
N ILE A 123 -8.54 1.46 5.60
CA ILE A 123 -9.74 1.96 6.29
C ILE A 123 -9.78 1.49 7.74
N GLY A 124 -10.14 2.40 8.65
CA GLY A 124 -10.31 2.08 10.07
C GLY A 124 -11.63 1.38 10.38
N TYR A 125 -11.63 0.54 11.42
CA TYR A 125 -12.84 -0.19 11.87
C TYR A 125 -14.01 0.74 12.24
N TRP A 126 -13.72 1.99 12.62
CA TRP A 126 -14.72 3.00 12.98
C TRP A 126 -15.65 3.39 11.83
N SER A 127 -15.32 3.01 10.59
CA SER A 127 -16.23 3.03 9.45
C SER A 127 -17.52 2.23 9.68
N LEU A 128 -17.51 1.23 10.57
CA LEU A 128 -18.71 0.60 11.11
C LEU A 128 -19.05 1.18 12.49
N ARG A 129 -19.85 2.26 12.51
CA ARG A 129 -20.11 2.99 13.76
C ARG A 129 -20.73 2.15 14.88
N SER A 130 -21.51 1.12 14.57
CA SER A 130 -22.19 0.28 15.56
C SER A 130 -21.25 -0.58 16.41
N ILE A 131 -19.99 -0.76 15.99
CA ILE A 131 -18.99 -1.47 16.78
C ILE A 131 -18.04 -0.53 17.51
N VAL A 132 -18.15 0.80 17.37
CA VAL A 132 -17.33 1.78 18.09
C VAL A 132 -17.89 1.98 19.50
N ASP A 133 -17.06 1.76 20.51
CA ASP A 133 -17.44 1.95 21.91
C ASP A 133 -17.65 3.44 22.22
N SER A 134 -18.50 3.72 23.21
CA SER A 134 -18.79 5.11 23.64
C SER A 134 -17.56 5.86 24.18
N SER A 135 -16.59 5.13 24.74
CA SER A 135 -15.31 5.66 25.21
C SER A 135 -14.38 6.04 24.06
N GLU A 136 -14.55 5.44 22.88
CA GLU A 136 -13.66 5.65 21.74
C GLU A 136 -14.06 6.90 20.95
N LYS A 137 -13.05 7.72 20.62
CA LYS A 137 -13.22 8.97 19.89
C LYS A 137 -12.74 8.75 18.46
N PHE A 138 -13.67 8.61 17.53
CA PHE A 138 -13.36 8.45 16.11
C PHE A 138 -14.35 9.26 15.27
N PRO A 139 -13.97 9.72 14.08
CA PRO A 139 -14.88 10.44 13.21
C PRO A 139 -16.02 9.54 12.73
N LYS A 140 -17.22 10.11 12.61
CA LYS A 140 -18.33 9.47 11.91
C LYS A 140 -18.11 9.61 10.40
N MET A 141 -17.54 8.58 9.81
CA MET A 141 -17.25 8.52 8.38
C MET A 141 -18.53 8.44 7.55
N ASP A 142 -18.66 9.34 6.58
CA ASP A 142 -19.63 9.21 5.49
C ASP A 142 -19.02 8.34 4.38
N LEU A 143 -19.62 7.17 4.17
CA LEU A 143 -19.12 6.19 3.22
C LEU A 143 -19.37 6.56 1.76
N GLN A 144 -20.05 7.67 1.47
CA GLN A 144 -20.23 8.13 0.09
C GLN A 144 -18.89 8.44 -0.61
N TYR A 145 -17.87 8.87 0.14
CA TYR A 145 -16.53 9.13 -0.42
C TYR A 145 -15.84 7.83 -0.84
N LEU A 146 -15.97 6.79 -0.01
CA LEU A 146 -15.52 5.45 -0.39
C LEU A 146 -16.28 4.92 -1.61
N ASP A 147 -17.60 5.11 -1.64
CA ASP A 147 -18.45 4.69 -2.76
C ASP A 147 -17.98 5.31 -4.09
N ALA A 148 -17.72 6.62 -4.10
CA ALA A 148 -17.27 7.34 -5.30
C ALA A 148 -15.92 6.85 -5.84
N ILE A 149 -14.97 6.53 -4.97
CA ILE A 149 -13.66 6.00 -5.37
C ILE A 149 -13.76 4.58 -5.91
N VAL A 150 -14.53 3.71 -5.24
CA VAL A 150 -14.72 2.32 -5.70
C VAL A 150 -15.50 2.28 -7.02
N GLU A 151 -16.48 3.16 -7.20
CA GLU A 151 -17.19 3.32 -8.48
C GLU A 151 -16.26 3.77 -9.61
N LYS A 152 -15.38 4.74 -9.34
CA LYS A 152 -14.38 5.18 -10.31
C LYS A 152 -13.40 4.07 -10.67
N ALA A 153 -12.91 3.32 -9.68
CA ALA A 153 -12.03 2.18 -9.89
C ALA A 153 -12.72 1.08 -10.72
N ALA A 154 -13.98 0.76 -10.42
CA ALA A 154 -14.78 -0.20 -11.18
C ALA A 154 -14.97 0.24 -12.65
N ASN A 155 -15.28 1.51 -12.89
CA ASN A 155 -15.44 2.07 -14.24
C ASN A 155 -14.15 2.00 -15.06
N LEU A 156 -12.99 2.04 -14.41
CA LEU A 156 -11.66 1.93 -15.02
C LEU A 156 -11.16 0.47 -15.11
N GLY A 157 -11.91 -0.49 -14.55
CA GLY A 157 -11.48 -1.89 -14.45
C GLY A 157 -10.25 -2.07 -13.55
N MET A 158 -10.03 -1.18 -12.59
CA MET A 158 -8.96 -1.32 -11.60
C MET A 158 -9.34 -2.36 -10.55
N PHE A 159 -8.34 -3.13 -10.11
CA PHE A 159 -8.48 -4.06 -9.00
C PHE A 159 -8.34 -3.31 -7.67
N VAL A 160 -9.13 -3.71 -6.67
CA VAL A 160 -9.14 -3.04 -5.37
C VAL A 160 -8.83 -4.04 -4.25
N VAL A 161 -7.88 -3.66 -3.40
CA VAL A 161 -7.63 -4.28 -2.10
C VAL A 161 -8.31 -3.44 -1.02
N MET A 162 -9.25 -4.03 -0.30
CA MET A 162 -9.90 -3.40 0.86
C MET A 162 -9.20 -3.85 2.14
N ASP A 163 -8.59 -2.95 2.90
CA ASP A 163 -7.72 -3.34 4.01
C ASP A 163 -8.21 -2.81 5.36
N LEU A 164 -8.40 -3.71 6.34
CA LEU A 164 -8.66 -3.33 7.73
C LEU A 164 -7.37 -2.78 8.35
N HIS A 165 -7.16 -1.49 8.15
CA HIS A 165 -5.87 -0.86 8.43
C HIS A 165 -5.75 -0.39 9.88
N GLY A 166 -6.84 0.10 10.46
CA GLY A 166 -6.96 0.42 11.88
C GLY A 166 -7.87 -0.58 12.56
N ALA A 167 -7.32 -1.48 13.39
CA ALA A 167 -8.09 -2.50 14.08
C ALA A 167 -8.62 -2.01 15.46
N PRO A 168 -9.73 -2.59 15.97
CA PRO A 168 -10.25 -2.24 17.29
C PRO A 168 -9.19 -2.35 18.39
N GLY A 169 -9.06 -1.33 19.24
CA GLY A 169 -8.06 -1.30 20.32
C GLY A 169 -6.62 -1.04 19.88
N ALA A 170 -6.37 -0.78 18.60
CA ALA A 170 -5.05 -0.65 17.96
C ALA A 170 -4.18 -1.90 18.05
N GLN A 171 -3.61 -2.27 16.91
CA GLN A 171 -2.80 -3.47 16.75
C GLN A 171 -1.30 -3.21 16.91
N LYS A 172 -0.90 -1.94 17.11
CA LYS A 172 0.50 -1.52 17.22
C LYS A 172 0.63 -0.24 18.06
N THR A 173 1.73 -0.11 18.79
CA THR A 173 2.09 1.09 19.56
C THR A 173 2.81 2.12 18.69
N LEU A 174 2.71 3.39 19.06
CA LEU A 174 3.38 4.55 18.45
C LEU A 174 3.00 4.89 17.00
N ASP A 175 2.18 4.07 16.35
CA ASP A 175 1.86 4.23 14.94
C ASP A 175 0.46 4.81 14.72
N ALA A 176 0.41 5.98 14.07
CA ALA A 176 -0.82 6.69 13.74
C ALA A 176 -1.72 5.90 12.78
N PHE A 177 -1.16 4.99 11.98
CA PHE A 177 -1.91 4.18 11.02
C PHE A 177 -2.92 3.23 11.71
N THR A 178 -2.80 3.01 13.01
CA THR A 178 -3.77 2.21 13.78
C THR A 178 -5.02 3.02 14.16
N GLY A 179 -5.00 4.34 13.91
CA GLY A 179 -6.00 5.31 14.38
C GLY A 179 -5.80 5.78 15.82
N GLN A 180 -4.86 5.19 16.57
CA GLN A 180 -4.53 5.51 17.97
C GLN A 180 -3.03 5.37 18.22
N CYS A 181 -2.35 6.45 18.60
CA CYS A 181 -0.95 6.37 19.00
C CYS A 181 -0.79 5.83 20.43
N LEU A 182 -0.91 4.51 20.61
CA LEU A 182 -0.73 3.89 21.92
C LEU A 182 0.73 4.04 22.41
N PRO A 183 0.96 4.44 23.68
CA PRO A 183 2.31 4.48 24.24
C PRO A 183 2.85 3.07 24.47
N VAL A 184 4.18 2.91 24.38
CA VAL A 184 4.88 1.61 24.58
C VAL A 184 4.72 1.01 25.97
N SER A 185 4.25 1.79 26.95
CA SER A 185 3.92 1.28 28.29
C SER A 185 2.67 0.38 28.29
N ASN A 186 1.88 0.44 27.22
CA ASN A 186 0.65 -0.32 27.06
C ASN A 186 0.85 -1.39 25.99
N LEU A 187 0.27 -2.57 26.20
CA LEU A 187 0.13 -3.53 25.12
C LEU A 187 -0.92 -3.03 24.11
N PRO A 188 -0.75 -3.29 22.81
CA PRO A 188 -1.80 -3.05 21.83
C PRO A 188 -3.10 -3.78 22.23
N GLY A 189 -4.22 -3.06 22.26
CA GLY A 189 -5.49 -3.59 22.74
C GLY A 189 -6.15 -4.59 21.80
N PHE A 190 -5.69 -4.65 20.54
CA PHE A 190 -6.27 -5.53 19.52
C PHE A 190 -6.21 -7.01 19.89
N PHE A 191 -5.16 -7.46 20.58
CA PHE A 191 -4.90 -8.87 20.89
C PHE A 191 -5.78 -9.42 22.02
N THR A 192 -7.09 -9.24 21.91
CA THR A 192 -8.09 -9.68 22.89
C THR A 192 -9.33 -10.21 22.18
N GLN A 193 -10.02 -11.19 22.78
CA GLN A 193 -11.23 -11.75 22.16
C GLN A 193 -12.30 -10.67 21.90
N TYR A 194 -12.43 -9.69 22.81
CA TYR A 194 -13.35 -8.57 22.63
C TYR A 194 -13.07 -7.79 21.34
N ASN A 195 -11.82 -7.44 21.06
CA ASN A 195 -11.45 -6.68 19.87
C ASN A 195 -11.41 -7.55 18.60
N TYR A 196 -11.08 -8.85 18.71
CA TYR A 196 -11.26 -9.81 17.64
C TYR A 196 -12.73 -9.97 17.21
N ASP A 197 -13.66 -10.04 18.16
CA ASP A 197 -15.11 -10.08 17.87
C ASP A 197 -15.60 -8.80 17.18
N ARG A 198 -15.02 -7.64 17.51
CA ARG A 198 -15.35 -6.38 16.83
C ARG A 198 -14.79 -6.34 15.41
N ALA A 199 -13.56 -6.79 15.21
CA ALA A 199 -12.95 -6.87 13.89
C ALA A 199 -13.68 -7.87 12.98
N THR A 200 -14.11 -9.03 13.50
CA THR A 200 -14.91 -9.99 12.72
C THR A 200 -16.29 -9.44 12.33
N LYS A 201 -16.94 -8.63 13.18
CA LYS A 201 -18.17 -7.89 12.81
C LYS A 201 -17.91 -6.90 11.67
N TRP A 202 -16.77 -6.21 11.68
CA TRP A 202 -16.38 -5.35 10.57
C TRP A 202 -16.16 -6.14 9.28
N LEU A 203 -15.47 -7.29 9.37
CA LEU A 203 -15.21 -8.17 8.21
C LEU A 203 -16.50 -8.74 7.61
N ASP A 204 -17.47 -9.19 8.43
CA ASP A 204 -18.79 -9.61 7.94
C ASP A 204 -19.50 -8.44 7.23
N TRP A 205 -19.55 -7.27 7.85
CA TRP A 205 -20.21 -6.09 7.29
C TRP A 205 -19.59 -5.65 5.96
N MET A 206 -18.26 -5.52 5.89
CA MET A 206 -17.57 -5.10 4.69
C MET A 206 -17.67 -6.16 3.59
N THR A 207 -17.58 -7.45 3.93
CA THR A 207 -17.81 -8.54 2.98
C THR A 207 -19.20 -8.47 2.36
N ARG A 208 -20.24 -8.24 3.18
CA ARG A 208 -21.61 -8.05 2.68
C ARG A 208 -21.71 -6.83 1.78
N ARG A 209 -21.12 -5.71 2.19
CA ARG A 209 -21.08 -4.49 1.37
C ARG A 209 -20.43 -4.76 0.01
N ILE A 210 -19.30 -5.47 0.00
CA ILE A 210 -18.57 -5.78 -1.23
C ILE A 210 -19.45 -6.60 -2.18
N HIS A 211 -20.11 -7.64 -1.69
CA HIS A 211 -20.94 -8.52 -2.53
C HIS A 211 -22.29 -7.93 -2.93
N THR A 212 -22.79 -6.91 -2.22
CA THR A 212 -24.12 -6.33 -2.45
C THR A 212 -24.11 -5.02 -3.24
N LYS A 213 -22.97 -4.33 -3.32
CA LYS A 213 -22.82 -3.13 -4.16
C LYS A 213 -22.18 -3.48 -5.51
N PRO A 214 -22.81 -3.16 -6.67
CA PRO A 214 -22.29 -3.55 -7.99
C PRO A 214 -20.85 -3.11 -8.27
N ALA A 215 -20.52 -1.84 -7.99
CA ALA A 215 -19.17 -1.31 -8.18
C ALA A 215 -18.14 -2.09 -7.35
N TYR A 216 -18.43 -2.32 -6.06
CA TYR A 216 -17.55 -3.05 -5.15
C TYR A 216 -17.36 -4.48 -5.62
N LYS A 217 -18.45 -5.18 -5.94
CA LYS A 217 -18.41 -6.54 -6.44
C LYS A 217 -17.54 -6.66 -7.68
N SER A 218 -17.62 -5.68 -8.58
CA SER A 218 -16.89 -5.72 -9.84
C SER A 218 -15.40 -5.38 -9.76
N SER A 219 -14.92 -4.76 -8.67
CA SER A 219 -13.55 -4.24 -8.56
C SER A 219 -12.75 -4.80 -7.37
N ILE A 220 -13.40 -5.09 -6.24
CA ILE A 220 -12.75 -5.59 -5.03
C ILE A 220 -12.62 -7.11 -5.11
N GLY A 221 -11.38 -7.60 -5.08
CA GLY A 221 -11.07 -9.03 -5.05
C GLY A 221 -10.41 -9.50 -3.76
N ILE A 222 -9.91 -8.58 -2.93
CA ILE A 222 -9.18 -8.87 -1.70
C ILE A 222 -9.75 -8.09 -0.52
N ILE A 223 -9.85 -8.76 0.63
CA ILE A 223 -10.09 -8.15 1.94
C ILE A 223 -8.94 -8.50 2.91
N GLY A 224 -8.22 -7.48 3.39
CA GLY A 224 -7.18 -7.57 4.42
C GLY A 224 -7.79 -7.64 5.81
N VAL A 225 -7.38 -8.63 6.61
CA VAL A 225 -7.98 -8.86 7.93
C VAL A 225 -7.35 -8.01 9.03
N VAL A 226 -6.11 -7.57 8.89
CA VAL A 226 -5.46 -6.60 9.79
C VAL A 226 -4.14 -6.16 9.16
N ASN A 227 -3.88 -4.86 9.15
CA ASN A 227 -2.59 -4.31 8.74
C ASN A 227 -1.56 -4.30 9.87
N GLU A 228 -0.33 -4.72 9.57
CA GLU A 228 0.87 -4.53 10.42
C GLU A 228 0.64 -4.73 11.95
N PRO A 229 0.14 -5.89 12.40
CA PRO A 229 0.05 -6.18 13.83
C PRO A 229 1.45 -6.20 14.46
N GLN A 230 1.55 -5.72 15.71
CA GLN A 230 2.81 -5.58 16.43
C GLN A 230 3.62 -6.88 16.48
N THR A 231 4.93 -6.73 16.29
CA THR A 231 5.89 -7.82 16.29
C THR A 231 6.90 -7.65 17.43
N SER A 232 7.75 -8.66 17.62
CA SER A 232 8.90 -8.56 18.53
C SER A 232 9.98 -7.58 18.07
N ARG A 233 9.93 -7.10 16.82
CA ARG A 233 10.90 -6.15 16.24
C ARG A 233 10.57 -4.69 16.59
N ASP A 234 9.32 -4.42 16.98
CA ASP A 234 8.84 -3.08 17.26
C ASP A 234 9.23 -2.60 18.66
N GLN A 235 9.26 -1.28 18.85
CA GLN A 235 9.53 -0.70 20.16
C GLN A 235 8.40 -1.07 21.14
N GLY A 236 8.78 -1.59 22.33
CA GLY A 236 7.83 -2.16 23.29
C GLY A 236 7.68 -3.67 23.14
N GLY A 237 8.04 -4.24 21.99
CA GLY A 237 7.93 -5.67 21.70
C GLY A 237 6.50 -6.20 21.76
N MET A 238 6.34 -7.51 21.71
CA MET A 238 5.06 -8.17 21.96
C MET A 238 5.33 -9.51 22.67
N PRO A 239 4.67 -9.82 23.80
CA PRO A 239 4.80 -11.13 24.43
C PRO A 239 4.40 -12.21 23.43
N LYS A 240 5.19 -13.30 23.36
CA LYS A 240 4.96 -14.36 22.36
C LYS A 240 3.54 -14.94 22.46
N GLN A 241 3.00 -15.08 23.66
CA GLN A 241 1.66 -15.59 23.89
C GLN A 241 0.61 -14.72 23.20
N GLU A 242 0.77 -13.40 23.23
CA GLU A 242 -0.15 -12.46 22.58
C GLU A 242 -0.04 -12.53 21.06
N VAL A 243 1.20 -12.55 20.53
CA VAL A 243 1.44 -12.77 19.08
C VAL A 243 0.82 -14.09 18.62
N ASP A 244 0.94 -15.14 19.42
CA ASP A 244 0.40 -16.45 19.11
C ASP A 244 -1.13 -16.41 18.98
N THR A 245 -1.84 -15.60 19.79
CA THR A 245 -3.31 -15.46 19.65
C THR A 245 -3.74 -14.91 18.29
N LEU A 246 -2.91 -14.10 17.63
CA LEU A 246 -3.22 -13.57 16.30
C LEU A 246 -3.44 -14.72 15.31
N THR A 247 -2.49 -15.65 15.26
CA THR A 247 -2.53 -16.78 14.33
C THR A 247 -3.44 -17.92 14.83
N GLN A 248 -3.49 -18.16 16.14
CA GLN A 248 -4.26 -19.25 16.75
C GLN A 248 -5.76 -18.95 16.86
N VAL A 249 -6.12 -17.67 17.06
CA VAL A 249 -7.49 -17.24 17.38
C VAL A 249 -8.01 -16.31 16.29
N TYR A 250 -7.36 -15.18 16.05
CA TYR A 250 -7.92 -14.15 15.19
C TYR A 250 -8.00 -14.55 13.71
N TYR A 251 -6.91 -15.04 13.11
CA TYR A 251 -6.90 -15.38 11.69
C TYR A 251 -7.95 -16.44 11.30
N PRO A 252 -8.15 -17.54 12.06
CA PRO A 252 -9.26 -18.47 11.82
C PRO A 252 -10.64 -17.82 12.00
N GLN A 253 -10.82 -16.97 13.01
CA GLN A 253 -12.08 -16.25 13.23
C GLN A 253 -12.39 -15.26 12.10
N ALA A 254 -11.39 -14.52 11.63
CA ALA A 254 -11.49 -13.57 10.52
C ALA A 254 -11.87 -14.28 9.22
N LEU A 255 -11.20 -15.39 8.89
CA LEU A 255 -11.58 -16.22 7.74
C LEU A 255 -13.01 -16.71 7.84
N LYS A 256 -13.40 -17.23 9.02
CA LYS A 256 -14.74 -17.73 9.27
C LYS A 256 -15.80 -16.63 9.10
N ALA A 257 -15.53 -15.41 9.56
CA ALA A 257 -16.45 -14.28 9.44
C ALA A 257 -16.72 -13.91 7.97
N VAL A 258 -15.66 -13.79 7.15
CA VAL A 258 -15.79 -13.54 5.71
C VAL A 258 -16.56 -14.66 5.02
N ARG A 259 -16.19 -15.93 5.28
CA ARG A 259 -16.85 -17.08 4.65
C ARG A 259 -18.31 -17.24 5.08
N ALA A 260 -18.64 -16.93 6.33
CA ALA A 260 -20.03 -16.95 6.82
C ALA A 260 -20.90 -15.88 6.15
N ALA A 261 -20.37 -14.66 5.96
CA ALA A 261 -21.04 -13.61 5.21
C ALA A 261 -21.31 -14.04 3.76
N GLU A 262 -20.31 -14.62 3.09
CA GLU A 262 -20.43 -15.14 1.73
C GLU A 262 -21.41 -16.30 1.62
N GLN A 263 -21.42 -17.22 2.59
CA GLN A 263 -22.38 -18.30 2.64
C GLN A 263 -23.81 -17.78 2.83
N ALA A 264 -24.02 -16.81 3.73
CA ALA A 264 -25.33 -16.21 3.97
C ALA A 264 -25.88 -15.47 2.72
N LEU A 265 -24.99 -14.99 1.86
CA LEU A 265 -25.32 -14.35 0.58
C LEU A 265 -25.37 -15.34 -0.60
N ASN A 266 -25.20 -16.65 -0.34
CA ASN A 266 -25.13 -17.70 -1.36
C ASN A 266 -24.06 -17.45 -2.44
N ILE A 267 -22.92 -16.88 -2.05
CA ILE A 267 -21.80 -16.62 -2.97
C ILE A 267 -21.10 -17.95 -3.29
N PRO A 268 -21.07 -18.37 -4.57
CA PRO A 268 -20.35 -19.57 -4.98
C PRO A 268 -18.86 -19.45 -4.66
N GLU A 269 -18.19 -20.56 -4.32
CA GLU A 269 -16.76 -20.55 -3.93
C GLU A 269 -15.83 -19.89 -4.96
N THR A 270 -16.21 -19.99 -6.22
CA THR A 270 -15.45 -19.43 -7.33
C THR A 270 -15.60 -17.90 -7.45
N GLU A 271 -16.56 -17.30 -6.74
CA GLU A 271 -16.85 -15.86 -6.68
C GLU A 271 -16.44 -15.23 -5.34
N ARG A 272 -15.86 -16.01 -4.42
CA ARG A 272 -15.50 -15.53 -3.08
C ARG A 272 -14.25 -14.66 -3.11
N LEU A 273 -14.19 -13.73 -2.16
CA LEU A 273 -13.04 -12.86 -1.92
C LEU A 273 -11.81 -13.65 -1.51
N HIS A 274 -10.66 -13.16 -1.95
CA HIS A 274 -9.38 -13.56 -1.38
C HIS A 274 -9.23 -12.89 -0.01
N VAL A 275 -9.12 -13.72 1.04
CA VAL A 275 -8.88 -13.24 2.40
C VAL A 275 -7.39 -13.13 2.60
N GLN A 276 -6.96 -11.93 2.98
CA GLN A 276 -5.55 -11.55 3.08
C GLN A 276 -5.07 -11.50 4.52
N PHE A 277 -3.91 -12.11 4.77
CA PHE A 277 -3.20 -12.10 6.04
C PHE A 277 -1.79 -11.54 5.83
N MET A 278 -1.21 -10.91 6.85
CA MET A 278 0.23 -10.61 6.84
C MET A 278 1.02 -11.91 6.68
N ASP A 279 2.06 -11.86 5.85
CA ASP A 279 2.94 -12.98 5.58
C ASP A 279 3.84 -13.32 6.79
N THR A 280 4.57 -14.43 6.67
CA THR A 280 5.51 -14.87 7.71
C THR A 280 6.68 -13.91 7.85
N LEU A 281 7.12 -13.25 6.77
CA LEU A 281 8.26 -12.32 6.79
C LEU A 281 7.99 -11.05 7.63
N TRP A 282 6.73 -10.61 7.72
CA TRP A 282 6.31 -9.55 8.63
C TRP A 282 6.77 -9.81 10.07
N GLY A 283 6.65 -11.06 10.54
CA GLY A 283 7.16 -11.50 11.83
C GLY A 283 6.14 -11.52 12.97
N ALA A 284 4.84 -11.45 12.66
CA ALA A 284 3.74 -11.61 13.62
C ALA A 284 3.25 -13.08 13.77
N GLY A 285 4.08 -14.05 13.38
CA GLY A 285 3.75 -15.48 13.41
C GLY A 285 3.48 -16.07 12.02
N ASN A 286 3.30 -17.40 11.95
CA ASN A 286 3.01 -18.10 10.70
C ASN A 286 1.50 -18.05 10.41
N PRO A 287 1.05 -17.32 9.36
CA PRO A 287 -0.37 -17.14 9.07
C PRO A 287 -1.07 -18.45 8.68
N LYS A 288 -0.34 -19.47 8.23
CA LYS A 288 -0.88 -20.78 7.82
C LYS A 288 -1.13 -21.72 9.00
N SER A 289 -0.56 -21.44 10.17
CA SER A 289 -0.43 -22.41 11.27
C SER A 289 -1.76 -22.98 11.78
N HIS A 290 -2.85 -22.19 11.77
CA HIS A 290 -4.16 -22.59 12.30
C HIS A 290 -5.32 -22.34 11.32
N LEU A 291 -5.02 -22.00 10.06
CA LEU A 291 -6.05 -21.94 9.03
C LEU A 291 -6.49 -23.37 8.65
N PRO A 292 -7.76 -23.59 8.29
CA PRO A 292 -8.21 -24.89 7.80
C PRO A 292 -7.35 -25.37 6.61
N ALA A 293 -6.95 -26.65 6.61
CA ALA A 293 -6.06 -27.20 5.58
C ALA A 293 -6.64 -27.11 4.15
N ASN A 294 -7.98 -27.06 4.03
CA ASN A 294 -8.70 -26.88 2.77
C ASN A 294 -9.14 -25.43 2.52
N ALA A 295 -8.62 -24.45 3.27
CA ALA A 295 -8.93 -23.05 3.06
C ALA A 295 -8.51 -22.63 1.65
N THR A 296 -9.46 -22.19 0.85
CA THR A 296 -9.24 -21.63 -0.48
C THR A 296 -9.38 -20.11 -0.46
N ARG A 297 -8.95 -19.47 -1.55
CA ARG A 297 -9.03 -18.01 -1.72
C ARG A 297 -8.32 -17.29 -0.56
N ILE A 298 -7.11 -17.73 -0.27
CA ILE A 298 -6.19 -17.06 0.66
C ILE A 298 -5.11 -16.35 -0.14
N VAL A 299 -4.62 -15.22 0.35
CA VAL A 299 -3.49 -14.47 -0.20
C VAL A 299 -2.69 -13.85 0.95
N TYR A 300 -1.41 -13.56 0.73
CA TYR A 300 -0.54 -12.99 1.75
C TYR A 300 -0.07 -11.58 1.38
N ASP A 301 -0.03 -10.74 2.41
CA ASP A 301 0.44 -9.36 2.36
C ASP A 301 1.88 -9.28 2.87
N ASP A 302 2.74 -8.65 2.09
CA ASP A 302 4.15 -8.47 2.38
C ASP A 302 4.50 -6.99 2.34
N HIS A 303 5.15 -6.49 3.39
CA HIS A 303 5.63 -5.12 3.50
C HIS A 303 7.16 -5.12 3.53
N ASN A 304 7.79 -4.47 2.55
CA ASN A 304 9.24 -4.49 2.38
C ASN A 304 9.88 -3.10 2.31
N TYR A 305 10.30 -2.61 3.47
CA TYR A 305 11.13 -1.40 3.60
C TYR A 305 12.61 -1.78 3.76
N ILE A 306 13.30 -1.90 2.62
CA ILE A 306 14.64 -2.51 2.47
C ILE A 306 15.73 -1.88 3.38
N GLY A 307 15.62 -0.59 3.68
CA GLY A 307 16.70 0.15 4.35
C GLY A 307 17.18 -0.46 5.66
N GLY A 308 16.27 -1.01 6.49
CA GLY A 308 16.65 -1.66 7.75
C GLY A 308 17.53 -2.89 7.54
N ALA A 309 17.19 -3.74 6.58
CA ALA A 309 17.92 -4.97 6.30
C ALA A 309 19.32 -4.70 5.72
N VAL A 310 19.44 -3.67 4.88
CA VAL A 310 20.72 -3.27 4.28
C VAL A 310 21.68 -2.75 5.35
N ILE A 311 21.23 -1.82 6.23
CA ILE A 311 22.11 -1.27 7.26
C ILE A 311 22.49 -2.26 8.35
N ALA A 312 21.65 -3.27 8.61
CA ALA A 312 21.99 -4.35 9.54
C ALA A 312 23.21 -5.15 9.05
N LYS A 313 23.45 -5.21 7.72
CA LYS A 313 24.62 -5.85 7.12
C LYS A 313 25.79 -4.88 6.93
N ASN A 314 25.51 -3.64 6.57
CA ASN A 314 26.52 -2.59 6.38
C ASN A 314 25.99 -1.24 6.90
N PRO A 315 26.36 -0.81 8.13
CA PRO A 315 25.90 0.46 8.70
C PRO A 315 26.23 1.69 7.84
N ASP A 316 27.33 1.64 7.08
CA ASP A 316 27.77 2.69 6.16
C ASP A 316 27.35 2.43 4.70
N ALA A 317 26.26 1.68 4.51
CA ALA A 317 25.76 1.27 3.21
C ALA A 317 25.65 2.43 2.21
N LYS A 318 26.06 2.15 0.98
CA LYS A 318 25.98 3.04 -0.17
C LYS A 318 24.93 2.56 -1.16
N GLN A 319 24.61 3.36 -2.17
CA GLN A 319 23.64 3.02 -3.23
C GLN A 319 23.88 1.61 -3.81
N ALA A 320 25.14 1.23 -4.03
CA ALA A 320 25.51 -0.08 -4.54
C ALA A 320 25.19 -1.25 -3.60
N ASP A 321 25.08 -1.03 -2.29
CA ASP A 321 24.70 -2.08 -1.34
C ASP A 321 23.18 -2.31 -1.34
N TYR A 322 22.39 -1.23 -1.45
CA TYR A 322 20.93 -1.32 -1.65
C TYR A 322 20.59 -2.05 -2.95
N MET A 323 21.25 -1.66 -4.05
CA MET A 323 21.06 -2.31 -5.34
C MET A 323 21.45 -3.80 -5.26
N TYR A 324 22.59 -4.12 -4.64
CA TYR A 324 23.07 -5.50 -4.53
C TYR A 324 22.12 -6.36 -3.70
N TYR A 325 21.67 -5.86 -2.54
CA TYR A 325 20.73 -6.55 -1.67
C TYR A 325 19.43 -6.87 -2.44
N THR A 326 18.86 -5.87 -3.11
CA THR A 326 17.62 -6.00 -3.89
C THR A 326 17.75 -7.02 -5.03
N CYS A 327 18.88 -7.00 -5.74
CA CYS A 327 19.09 -7.85 -6.91
C CYS A 327 19.38 -9.31 -6.56
N PHE A 328 20.11 -9.56 -5.47
CA PHE A 328 20.78 -10.85 -5.24
C PHE A 328 20.58 -11.47 -3.86
N GLU A 329 20.12 -10.72 -2.86
CA GLU A 329 20.02 -11.22 -1.49
C GLU A 329 18.59 -11.26 -0.95
N ASP A 330 17.74 -10.33 -1.37
CA ASP A 330 16.34 -10.29 -0.94
C ASP A 330 15.52 -11.34 -1.69
N ASP A 331 14.71 -12.09 -0.94
CA ASP A 331 13.83 -13.15 -1.44
C ASP A 331 12.50 -13.15 -0.70
N ARG A 332 11.49 -12.55 -1.34
CA ARG A 332 10.13 -12.41 -0.81
C ARG A 332 9.31 -13.70 -0.84
N LEU A 333 9.83 -14.78 -1.44
CA LEU A 333 9.18 -16.08 -1.51
C LEU A 333 9.81 -17.12 -0.55
N SER A 334 10.82 -16.70 0.21
CA SER A 334 11.60 -17.59 1.08
C SER A 334 10.81 -18.23 2.23
N ASP A 335 9.66 -17.67 2.60
CA ASP A 335 8.75 -18.22 3.62
C ASP A 335 7.71 -19.21 3.07
N GLY A 336 7.65 -19.38 1.75
CA GLY A 336 6.68 -20.24 1.07
C GLY A 336 5.22 -19.79 1.22
N ASP A 337 4.96 -18.53 1.56
CA ASP A 337 3.62 -17.95 1.56
C ASP A 337 3.26 -17.55 0.12
N THR A 338 2.28 -18.25 -0.47
CA THR A 338 1.82 -18.02 -1.84
C THR A 338 0.33 -18.37 -1.98
N PRO A 339 -0.46 -17.63 -2.77
CA PRO A 339 -0.11 -16.40 -3.52
C PRO A 339 0.19 -15.22 -2.59
N LYS A 340 1.10 -14.33 -2.99
CA LYS A 340 1.63 -13.21 -2.18
C LYS A 340 1.85 -11.96 -3.04
N MET A 341 1.66 -10.77 -2.48
CA MET A 341 2.02 -9.48 -3.10
C MET A 341 2.77 -8.60 -2.11
N VAL A 342 3.71 -7.79 -2.60
CA VAL A 342 4.38 -6.78 -1.78
C VAL A 342 3.55 -5.49 -1.80
N GLN A 343 2.70 -5.27 -0.81
CA GLN A 343 1.69 -4.21 -0.87
C GLN A 343 2.07 -2.93 -0.15
N GLU A 344 3.21 -2.92 0.54
CA GLU A 344 3.84 -1.70 1.00
C GLU A 344 5.35 -1.76 0.80
N TRP A 345 5.86 -0.73 0.14
CA TRP A 345 7.27 -0.47 -0.11
C TRP A 345 7.41 0.96 -0.61
N SER A 346 8.62 1.50 -0.54
CA SER A 346 8.92 2.86 -0.99
C SER A 346 10.37 2.94 -1.48
N LEU A 347 10.82 4.10 -1.97
CA LEU A 347 12.24 4.31 -2.33
C LEU A 347 13.04 4.91 -1.16
N THR A 348 12.60 4.65 0.06
CA THR A 348 13.28 5.15 1.26
C THR A 348 14.47 4.31 1.59
N VAL A 349 15.45 4.98 2.19
CA VAL A 349 16.72 4.38 2.59
C VAL A 349 17.00 4.83 4.02
N LYS A 350 17.92 4.18 4.70
CA LYS A 350 18.43 4.72 5.97
C LYS A 350 19.45 5.82 5.66
N ASN A 351 19.51 6.85 6.51
CA ASN A 351 20.34 8.06 6.33
C ASN A 351 19.98 8.91 5.10
N GLU A 352 18.67 9.12 4.93
CA GLU A 352 18.01 9.80 3.81
C GLU A 352 18.53 11.19 3.43
N TYR A 353 19.15 11.91 4.37
CA TYR A 353 19.65 13.28 4.18
C TYR A 353 21.16 13.34 3.96
N SER A 354 21.84 12.19 3.88
CA SER A 354 23.25 12.15 3.53
C SER A 354 23.45 12.50 2.04
N ALA A 355 24.61 13.04 1.67
CA ALA A 355 24.91 13.35 0.27
C ALA A 355 24.81 12.13 -0.67
N GLU A 356 24.96 10.91 -0.14
CA GLU A 356 24.78 9.64 -0.85
C GLU A 356 23.32 9.41 -1.28
N PHE A 357 22.35 9.89 -0.50
CA PHE A 357 20.94 9.54 -0.65
C PHE A 357 19.99 10.74 -0.69
N ASP A 358 20.53 11.96 -0.62
CA ASP A 358 19.71 13.15 -0.82
C ASP A 358 19.20 13.18 -2.26
N TRP A 359 17.92 12.87 -2.42
CA TRP A 359 17.23 12.81 -3.71
C TRP A 359 17.18 14.18 -4.41
N LYS A 360 17.43 15.28 -3.69
CA LYS A 360 17.47 16.63 -4.26
C LYS A 360 18.76 16.86 -5.07
N LEU A 361 19.79 16.03 -4.87
CA LEU A 361 21.02 16.09 -5.65
C LEU A 361 20.84 15.32 -6.96
N THR A 362 20.99 16.02 -8.09
CA THR A 362 20.81 15.46 -9.44
C THR A 362 21.65 14.19 -9.68
N GLN A 363 22.83 14.10 -9.05
CA GLN A 363 23.70 12.92 -9.14
C GLN A 363 23.05 11.62 -8.62
N ASN A 364 22.06 11.73 -7.72
CA ASN A 364 21.40 10.57 -7.09
C ASN A 364 20.14 10.13 -7.85
N GLU A 365 19.67 10.90 -8.83
CA GLU A 365 18.48 10.59 -9.62
C GLU A 365 18.60 9.24 -10.35
N ALA A 366 19.77 8.97 -10.95
CA ALA A 366 20.00 7.73 -11.70
C ALA A 366 19.83 6.50 -10.81
N PHE A 367 20.33 6.54 -9.58
CA PHE A 367 20.15 5.47 -8.61
C PHE A 367 18.68 5.21 -8.31
N TYR A 368 17.88 6.24 -8.00
CA TYR A 368 16.47 6.05 -7.66
C TYR A 368 15.65 5.48 -8.83
N LYS A 369 15.92 5.93 -10.06
CA LYS A 369 15.32 5.35 -11.27
C LYS A 369 15.65 3.88 -11.43
N GLN A 370 16.93 3.52 -11.33
CA GLN A 370 17.37 2.13 -11.47
C GLN A 370 16.88 1.26 -10.31
N TRP A 371 16.86 1.79 -9.09
CA TRP A 371 16.48 1.05 -7.89
C TRP A 371 14.98 0.79 -7.82
N PHE A 372 14.14 1.70 -8.34
CA PHE A 372 12.73 1.41 -8.60
C PHE A 372 12.57 0.19 -9.49
N VAL A 373 13.30 0.12 -10.61
CA VAL A 373 13.23 -1.02 -11.54
C VAL A 373 13.71 -2.31 -10.88
N ALA A 374 14.76 -2.24 -10.05
CA ALA A 374 15.26 -3.40 -9.32
C ALA A 374 14.22 -3.94 -8.32
N GLN A 375 13.58 -3.05 -7.54
CA GLN A 375 12.51 -3.42 -6.62
C GLN A 375 11.27 -3.94 -7.37
N GLN A 376 10.87 -3.30 -8.47
CA GLN A 376 9.80 -3.77 -9.34
C GLN A 376 10.04 -5.22 -9.78
N ARG A 377 11.25 -5.53 -10.27
CA ARG A 377 11.62 -6.89 -10.68
C ARG A 377 11.58 -7.88 -9.54
N LEU A 378 12.07 -7.50 -8.36
CA LEU A 378 12.03 -8.34 -7.16
C LEU A 378 10.58 -8.69 -6.81
N TYR A 379 9.70 -7.69 -6.75
CA TYR A 379 8.32 -7.87 -6.31
C TYR A 379 7.44 -8.53 -7.37
N GLU A 380 7.72 -8.36 -8.67
CA GLU A 380 7.04 -9.10 -9.74
C GLU A 380 7.43 -10.58 -9.81
N ARG A 381 8.40 -11.06 -8.99
CA ARG A 381 8.55 -12.51 -8.73
C ARG A 381 7.37 -13.07 -7.92
N THR A 382 6.75 -12.24 -7.08
CA THR A 382 5.48 -12.53 -6.41
C THR A 382 4.30 -12.23 -7.36
N ASN A 383 3.06 -12.08 -6.87
CA ASN A 383 1.92 -11.67 -7.70
C ASN A 383 1.94 -10.17 -8.09
N GLY A 384 2.85 -9.37 -7.53
CA GLY A 384 3.02 -7.97 -7.91
C GLY A 384 3.32 -7.07 -6.71
N TRP A 385 3.05 -5.78 -6.87
CA TRP A 385 3.38 -4.76 -5.89
C TRP A 385 2.35 -3.63 -5.80
N ILE A 386 2.27 -3.01 -4.61
CA ILE A 386 1.50 -1.80 -4.35
C ILE A 386 2.41 -0.82 -3.59
N PHE A 387 2.70 0.33 -4.19
CA PHE A 387 3.63 1.31 -3.63
C PHE A 387 2.99 2.12 -2.50
N TRP A 388 3.72 2.39 -1.43
CA TRP A 388 3.31 3.29 -0.37
C TRP A 388 3.95 4.67 -0.59
N SER A 389 3.23 5.70 -1.03
CA SER A 389 1.79 5.83 -1.31
C SER A 389 1.55 6.66 -2.58
N TRP A 390 0.30 6.83 -3.03
CA TRP A 390 0.00 7.70 -4.18
C TRP A 390 0.42 9.16 -3.94
N ARG A 391 0.13 9.70 -2.75
CA ARG A 391 0.25 11.12 -2.45
C ARG A 391 0.70 11.36 -1.02
N THR A 392 1.55 12.37 -0.85
CA THR A 392 1.91 12.98 0.43
C THR A 392 1.96 14.51 0.29
N GLN A 393 2.23 15.23 1.38
CA GLN A 393 2.61 16.65 1.39
C GLN A 393 4.12 16.84 1.69
N LEU A 394 4.92 15.78 1.57
CA LEU A 394 6.36 15.82 1.84
C LEU A 394 7.16 16.44 0.70
N ASN A 395 6.60 16.47 -0.51
CA ASN A 395 7.32 16.74 -1.76
C ASN A 395 8.56 15.83 -1.90
N ASP A 396 8.42 14.55 -1.51
CA ASP A 396 9.50 13.57 -1.51
C ASP A 396 9.15 12.40 -2.44
N PRO A 397 9.87 12.19 -3.55
CA PRO A 397 9.55 11.16 -4.52
C PRO A 397 9.75 9.75 -3.93
N ARG A 398 10.38 9.62 -2.77
CA ARG A 398 10.60 8.32 -2.14
C ARG A 398 9.34 7.75 -1.51
N TRP A 399 8.40 8.61 -1.13
CA TRP A 399 7.09 8.23 -0.53
C TRP A 399 5.89 8.59 -1.41
N ASP A 400 6.08 9.40 -2.45
CA ASP A 400 5.00 9.97 -3.26
C ASP A 400 5.08 9.50 -4.72
N TYR A 401 4.22 8.54 -5.08
CA TYR A 401 4.18 7.99 -6.43
C TYR A 401 3.71 9.01 -7.47
N SER A 402 2.77 9.89 -7.12
CA SER A 402 2.34 10.96 -8.03
C SER A 402 3.50 11.89 -8.38
N TYR A 403 4.39 12.15 -7.41
CA TYR A 403 5.57 12.95 -7.64
C TYR A 403 6.65 12.20 -8.45
N LEU A 404 6.79 10.88 -8.26
CA LEU A 404 7.62 10.04 -9.13
C LEU A 404 7.15 10.10 -10.59
N VAL A 405 5.85 10.04 -10.84
CA VAL A 405 5.24 10.17 -12.17
C VAL A 405 5.53 11.56 -12.75
N TRP A 406 5.31 12.62 -11.99
CA TRP A 406 5.62 14.00 -12.42
C TRP A 406 7.10 14.20 -12.77
N LYS A 407 8.00 13.67 -11.94
CA LYS A 407 9.46 13.68 -12.17
C LYS A 407 9.89 12.78 -13.33
N LYS A 408 9.03 11.87 -13.81
CA LYS A 408 9.39 10.79 -14.75
C LYS A 408 10.53 9.93 -14.21
N TRP A 409 10.50 9.64 -12.92
CA TRP A 409 11.43 8.71 -12.27
C TRP A 409 10.95 7.26 -12.33
N VAL A 410 9.68 7.08 -12.67
CA VAL A 410 9.05 5.79 -12.95
C VAL A 410 8.41 5.83 -14.33
N PRO A 411 8.17 4.67 -14.97
CA PRO A 411 7.36 4.62 -16.17
C PRO A 411 5.94 5.13 -15.90
N THR A 412 5.39 5.87 -16.86
CA THR A 412 4.08 6.54 -16.72
C THR A 412 3.01 5.92 -17.61
N THR A 413 3.22 4.70 -18.09
CA THR A 413 2.26 3.94 -18.90
C THR A 413 2.38 2.46 -18.56
N ALA A 414 1.31 1.69 -18.85
CA ALA A 414 1.31 0.24 -18.61
C ALA A 414 2.42 -0.46 -19.40
N ALA A 415 2.60 -0.07 -20.68
CA ALA A 415 3.67 -0.60 -21.53
C ALA A 415 5.07 -0.24 -21.01
N GLY A 416 5.23 0.96 -20.44
CA GLY A 416 6.47 1.38 -19.80
C GLY A 416 6.82 0.53 -18.58
N LEU A 417 5.83 0.25 -17.72
CA LEU A 417 5.99 -0.64 -16.57
C LEU A 417 6.31 -2.08 -16.98
N ASP A 418 5.73 -2.58 -18.08
CA ASP A 418 6.07 -3.88 -18.64
C ASP A 418 7.50 -3.94 -19.20
N ALA A 419 7.94 -2.85 -19.84
CA ALA A 419 9.29 -2.76 -20.38
C ALA A 419 10.33 -2.70 -19.26
N SER A 420 10.10 -1.89 -18.23
CA SER A 420 11.03 -1.77 -17.08
C SER A 420 11.15 -3.09 -16.31
N ALA A 421 10.06 -3.82 -16.09
CA ALA A 421 10.11 -5.13 -15.42
C ALA A 421 10.98 -6.17 -16.16
N LYS A 422 11.16 -6.02 -17.48
CA LYS A 422 11.97 -6.92 -18.32
C LYS A 422 13.43 -6.49 -18.43
N GLN A 423 13.75 -5.25 -18.06
CA GLN A 423 15.10 -4.70 -18.12
C GLN A 423 16.01 -5.39 -17.11
N ASP A 424 17.21 -5.81 -17.52
CA ASP A 424 18.18 -6.36 -16.56
C ASP A 424 18.98 -5.26 -15.86
N VAL A 425 18.28 -4.42 -15.11
CA VAL A 425 18.89 -3.27 -14.40
C VAL A 425 20.00 -3.69 -13.44
N CYS A 426 19.97 -4.93 -12.93
CA CYS A 426 21.01 -5.46 -12.06
C CYS A 426 22.33 -5.66 -12.84
N ALA A 427 22.27 -6.23 -14.05
CA ALA A 427 23.42 -6.35 -14.92
C ALA A 427 23.91 -4.99 -15.43
N GLU A 428 22.99 -4.07 -15.74
CA GLU A 428 23.33 -2.70 -16.17
C GLU A 428 24.05 -1.90 -15.07
N TYR A 429 23.61 -2.04 -13.81
CA TYR A 429 24.19 -1.30 -12.69
C TYR A 429 25.59 -1.79 -12.33
N PHE A 430 25.82 -3.11 -12.31
CA PHE A 430 27.10 -3.70 -11.88
C PHE A 430 28.04 -4.05 -13.04
N GLY A 431 27.56 -4.08 -14.28
CA GLY A 431 28.25 -4.65 -15.42
C GLY A 431 28.39 -6.18 -15.32
N ASN A 432 28.71 -6.83 -16.45
CA ASN A 432 28.90 -8.28 -16.52
C ASN A 432 30.06 -8.80 -15.64
N GLU A 433 31.07 -7.96 -15.38
CA GLU A 433 32.23 -8.32 -14.55
C GLU A 433 31.99 -8.10 -13.04
N GLY A 434 31.13 -7.13 -12.66
CA GLY A 434 30.83 -6.81 -11.26
C GLY A 434 30.10 -7.93 -10.51
N MET A 435 29.30 -8.71 -11.24
CA MET A 435 28.63 -9.93 -10.77
C MET A 435 29.61 -10.97 -10.21
N ILE A 436 30.79 -11.13 -10.83
CA ILE A 436 31.80 -12.15 -10.50
C ILE A 436 32.74 -11.66 -9.39
N ALA A 437 33.03 -10.35 -9.35
CA ALA A 437 33.98 -9.77 -8.39
C ALA A 437 33.44 -9.72 -6.95
N LYS A 438 32.13 -9.47 -6.73
CA LYS A 438 31.53 -9.43 -5.39
C LYS A 438 31.22 -10.82 -4.83
N THR A 439 30.87 -11.80 -5.66
CA THR A 439 30.74 -13.22 -5.24
C THR A 439 32.05 -13.71 -4.64
N LYS A 440 33.20 -13.43 -5.28
CA LYS A 440 34.54 -13.75 -4.75
C LYS A 440 34.87 -13.03 -3.43
N ARG A 441 34.54 -11.74 -3.29
CA ARG A 441 34.76 -10.99 -2.02
C ARG A 441 33.90 -11.54 -0.87
N MET A 442 32.70 -12.02 -1.13
CA MET A 442 31.85 -12.65 -0.10
C MET A 442 32.29 -14.06 0.27
N THR A 443 32.78 -14.88 -0.68
CA THR A 443 33.39 -16.19 -0.35
C THR A 443 34.61 -16.02 0.55
N LEU A 444 35.44 -15.00 0.27
CA LEU A 444 36.60 -14.66 1.10
C LEU A 444 36.23 -14.18 2.51
N ARG A 445 35.07 -13.53 2.70
CA ARG A 445 34.56 -13.15 4.03
C ARG A 445 33.98 -14.34 4.80
N LYS A 446 33.29 -15.29 4.14
CA LYS A 446 32.82 -16.54 4.78
C LYS A 446 33.97 -17.49 5.15
N GLY A 447 35.10 -17.42 4.47
CA GLY A 447 36.28 -18.26 4.71
C GLY A 447 37.21 -17.83 5.87
N ARG A 448 36.88 -16.79 6.65
CA ARG A 448 37.71 -16.31 7.78
C ARG A 448 37.12 -16.56 9.18
N SER A 449 36.18 -17.49 9.31
CA SER A 449 35.82 -18.08 10.61
C SER A 449 36.53 -19.42 10.75
N THR A 450 37.81 -19.38 11.11
CA THR A 450 38.50 -20.51 11.74
C THR A 450 39.21 -19.97 12.98
N ILE A 451 38.72 -20.47 14.12
CA ILE A 451 39.23 -20.31 15.48
C ILE A 451 40.74 -20.59 15.53
N PRO A 452 41.47 -20.01 16.49
CA PRO A 452 42.49 -20.79 17.17
C PRO A 452 42.33 -20.77 18.69
N LEU A 453 42.23 -22.01 19.21
CA LEU A 453 42.49 -22.58 20.55
C LEU A 453 42.03 -21.82 21.80
#